data_AF-A0A3N5XQ41-F1
#
_entry.id   AF-A0A3N5XQ41-F1
#
_cell.length_a   1.000
_cell.length_b   1.000
_cell.length_c   1.000
_cell.angle_alpha   90.00
_cell.angle_beta   90.00
_cell.angle_gamma   90.00
#
_symmetry.space_group_name_H-M   'P 1'
#
loop_
_entity.id
_entity.type
_entity.pdbx_description
1 polymer ?
#
loop_
_entity_poly.entity_id
_entity_poly.type
_entity_poly.pdbx_seq_one_letter_code
_entity_poly.pdbx_strand_id
1 'polypeptide(L)' 'MVRADEGLGFLLRYENVAHYRDGEVFILDRRKYPAEEVFVRCKSYQEVAQAIADMITQSG' A
#
# COMPACT_ATOMS: atom_id res chain seq x y z
N MET A 1 19.05 9.83 -12.29
CA MET A 1 17.82 9.36 -12.97
C MET A 1 16.65 9.81 -12.12
N VAL A 2 15.60 10.34 -12.76
CA VAL A 2 14.37 10.78 -12.09
C VAL A 2 13.50 9.56 -11.80
N ARG A 3 12.82 9.54 -10.64
CA ARG A 3 11.89 8.45 -10.30
C ARG A 3 10.67 8.53 -11.22
N ALA A 4 10.10 7.40 -11.61
CA ALA A 4 8.92 7.42 -12.50
C ALA A 4 7.63 7.84 -11.80
N ASP A 5 7.61 7.86 -10.46
CA ASP A 5 6.50 8.40 -9.67
C ASP A 5 6.73 9.84 -9.20
N GLU A 6 7.78 10.52 -9.68
CA GLU A 6 8.04 11.91 -9.37
C GLU A 6 6.90 12.81 -9.88
N GLY A 7 6.36 13.65 -8.99
CA GLY A 7 5.23 14.53 -9.28
C GLY A 7 3.86 13.85 -9.28
N LEU A 8 3.77 12.53 -9.08
CA LEU A 8 2.48 11.86 -8.96
C LEU A 8 1.81 12.16 -7.61
N GLY A 9 0.47 12.09 -7.61
CA GLY A 9 -0.35 12.26 -6.40
C GLY A 9 0.00 11.24 -5.32
N PHE A 10 -0.31 11.55 -4.05
CA PHE A 10 0.06 10.75 -2.88
C PHE A 10 -0.15 9.25 -3.09
N LEU A 11 -1.35 8.83 -3.51
CA LEU A 11 -1.72 7.43 -3.72
C LEU A 11 -0.83 6.66 -4.72
N LEU A 12 -0.21 7.36 -5.67
CA LEU A 12 0.53 6.77 -6.78
C LEU A 12 2.04 6.68 -6.54
N ARG A 13 2.53 7.21 -5.41
CA ARG A 13 3.92 7.01 -5.01
C ARG A 13 4.12 5.57 -4.59
N TYR A 14 5.26 4.97 -4.91
CA TYR A 14 5.53 3.55 -4.66
C TYR A 14 5.30 3.15 -3.21
N GLU A 15 5.66 4.02 -2.28
CA GLU A 15 5.54 3.81 -0.84
C GLU A 15 4.08 3.75 -0.36
N ASN A 16 3.15 4.33 -1.12
CA ASN A 16 1.75 4.52 -0.74
C ASN A 16 0.80 3.50 -1.39
N VAL A 17 1.32 2.57 -2.21
CA VAL A 17 0.53 1.49 -2.81
C VAL A 17 0.63 0.23 -1.97
N ALA A 18 1.79 -0.40 -2.00
CA ALA A 18 2.19 -1.54 -1.18
C ALA A 18 3.71 -1.52 -1.12
N HIS A 19 4.27 -1.25 0.06
CA HIS A 19 5.70 -1.04 0.25
C HIS A 19 6.29 -2.18 1.06
N TYR A 20 7.29 -2.87 0.49
CA TYR A 20 8.04 -3.89 1.21
C TYR A 20 9.27 -3.27 1.87
N ARG A 21 9.42 -3.45 3.18
CA ARG A 21 10.56 -2.98 3.96
C ARG A 21 10.81 -3.90 5.16
N ASP A 22 12.08 -4.26 5.38
CA ASP A 22 12.54 -5.03 6.54
C ASP A 22 11.80 -6.36 6.76
N GLY A 23 11.45 -7.07 5.68
CA GLY A 23 10.74 -8.35 5.78
C GLY A 23 9.21 -8.24 5.82
N GLU A 24 8.65 -7.04 5.87
CA GLU A 24 7.23 -6.79 6.04
C GLU A 24 6.66 -5.96 4.89
N VAL A 25 5.36 -6.12 4.61
CA VAL A 25 4.63 -5.32 3.60
C VAL A 25 3.72 -4.33 4.31
N PHE A 26 3.77 -3.07 3.90
CA PHE A 26 2.88 -2.01 4.36
C PHE A 26 1.94 -1.63 3.22
N ILE A 27 0.64 -1.78 3.44
CA ILE A 27 -0.40 -1.54 2.44
C ILE A 27 -1.27 -0.38 2.92
N LEU A 28 -1.41 0.67 2.12
CA LEU A 28 -2.32 1.78 2.44
C LEU A 28 -3.76 1.25 2.46
N ASP A 29 -4.49 1.52 3.53
CA ASP A 29 -5.91 1.16 3.63
C ASP A 29 -6.77 2.14 2.82
N ARG A 30 -7.01 1.75 1.56
CA ARG A 30 -7.80 2.52 0.59
C ARG A 30 -9.28 2.59 0.94
N ARG A 31 -9.76 1.83 1.93
CA ARG A 31 -11.14 1.92 2.42
C ARG A 31 -11.32 3.14 3.32
N LYS A 32 -10.22 3.66 3.88
CA LYS A 32 -10.19 4.83 4.76
C LYS A 32 -9.62 6.07 4.09
N TYR A 33 -8.66 5.89 3.17
CA TYR A 33 -8.20 6.98 2.32
C TYR A 33 -9.37 7.51 1.45
N PRO A 34 -9.56 8.84 1.31
CA PRO A 34 -8.64 9.92 1.69
C PRO A 34 -8.84 10.51 3.09
N ALA A 35 -9.78 10.00 3.90
CA ALA A 35 -10.05 10.56 5.23
C ALA A 35 -8.94 10.25 6.24
N GLU A 36 -8.32 9.08 6.15
CA GLU A 36 -7.17 8.68 7.00
C GLU A 36 -6.04 8.08 6.15
N GLU A 37 -4.80 8.48 6.44
CA GLU A 37 -3.58 7.91 5.87
C GLU A 37 -3.04 6.82 6.81
N VAL A 38 -3.60 5.62 6.74
CA VAL A 38 -3.22 4.49 7.61
C VAL A 38 -2.78 3.28 6.79
N PHE A 39 -1.77 2.58 7.30
CA PHE A 39 -1.17 1.43 6.65
C PHE A 39 -1.39 0.16 7.47
N VAL A 40 -1.81 -0.90 6.80
CA VAL A 40 -1.82 -2.24 7.38
C VAL A 40 -0.46 -2.88 7.17
N ARG A 41 0.08 -3.43 8.24
CA ARG A 41 1.37 -4.11 8.25
C ARG A 41 1.16 -5.61 8.18
N CYS A 42 1.71 -6.22 7.15
CA CYS A 42 1.65 -7.66 6.90
C CYS A 42 3.05 -8.27 7.08
N LYS A 43 3.16 -9.23 8.00
CA LYS A 43 4.41 -9.96 8.31
C LYS A 43 4.59 -11.24 7.52
N SER A 44 3.54 -11.68 6.85
CA SER A 44 3.50 -12.94 6.11
C SER A 44 2.73 -12.77 4.81
N TYR A 45 2.97 -13.66 3.85
CA TYR A 45 2.24 -13.64 2.59
C TYR A 45 0.74 -13.94 2.78
N GLN A 46 0.37 -14.68 3.83
CA GLN A 46 -1.03 -14.94 4.18
C GLN A 46 -1.74 -13.65 4.62
N GLU A 47 -1.07 -12.81 5.42
CA GLU A 47 -1.61 -11.51 5.81
C GLU A 47 -1.76 -10.57 4.60
N VAL A 48 -0.83 -10.62 3.64
CA VAL A 48 -0.97 -9.90 2.36
C VAL A 48 -2.16 -10.41 1.56
N ALA A 49 -2.31 -11.73 1.42
CA ALA A 49 -3.43 -12.33 0.71
C ALA A 49 -4.77 -11.95 1.34
N GLN A 50 -4.86 -11.94 2.67
CA GLN A 50 -6.04 -11.49 3.40
C GLN A 50 -6.30 -10.00 3.17
N ALA A 51 -5.27 -9.14 3.21
CA ALA A 51 -5.41 -7.71 2.94
C ALA A 51 -5.98 -7.42 1.53
N ILE A 52 -5.58 -8.21 0.53
CA ILE A 52 -6.13 -8.12 -0.83
C ILE A 52 -7.59 -8.58 -0.84
N ALA A 53 -7.90 -9.73 -0.22
CA ALA A 53 -9.27 -10.25 -0.13
C ALA A 53 -10.22 -9.28 0.58
N ASP A 54 -9.74 -8.58 1.61
CA ASP A 54 -10.47 -7.58 2.39
C ASP A 54 -10.53 -6.20 1.70
N MET A 55 -10.00 -6.10 0.47
CA MET A 55 -9.91 -4.88 -0.33
C MET A 55 -9.23 -3.71 0.41
N ILE A 56 -8.25 -4.01 1.28
CA ILE A 56 -7.41 -2.98 1.92
C ILE A 56 -6.72 -2.15 0.85
N THR A 57 -6.17 -2.82 -0.17
CA THR A 57 -5.82 -2.18 -1.43
C THR A 57 -6.54 -2.90 -2.57
N GLN A 58 -6.81 -2.15 -3.63
CA GLN A 58 -7.46 -2.64 -4.84
C GLN A 58 -6.83 -1.96 -6.05
N SER A 59 -6.36 -2.77 -7.00
CA SER A 59 -5.97 -2.40 -8.35
C SER A 59 -6.03 -3.65 -9.24
N GLY A 60 -6.25 -3.46 -10.54
CA GLY A 60 -6.19 -4.55 -11.52
C GLY A 60 -4.77 -5.00 -11.83
#